data_AF-A0A9E5W3R3-F1
#
_entry.id   AF-A0A9E5W3R3-F1
#
_cell.length_a   1.000
_cell.length_b   1.000
_cell.length_c   1.000
_cell.angle_alpha   90.00
_cell.angle_beta   90.00
_cell.angle_gamma   90.00
#
_symmetry.space_group_name_H-M   'P 1'
#
loop_
_entity.id
_entity.type
_entity.pdbx_description
1 polymer ?
#
loop_
_entity_poly.entity_id
_entity_poly.type
_entity_poly.pdbx_seq_one_letter_code
_entity_poly.pdbx_strand_id
1 'polypeptide(L)'
;MFFKGIIKTNYFVALLILLGIIIVLIVTAFGLTTTLPGPLGVAPFQLEVKEIYEFEPWTFAVDELVVTFPEGGIIVPGYKDEKQEAVLLIGEGRYQAPKGVAMPRRAKGLYLMINQELFEEKRGDTIFVPVEDWKIRNEALQLFSEQPGLPVIWRSGIPLVFIPHGQSAYYYFLDASGKPSMPPVSLTTPWGIYGTALVYALMILIAILTMLVFSLDYKPSRYWLSMHSSRPGLISTAAALGAALLALGSELLPVLKGWPDYSIVAGYGLAVLVLLILAWSKRIDFLNFGIRLTTVKNGYLSAFAAIAILILLTRGIPRFFTLESTASALKLFVPLFMLALVREGIWRGYIQTTFSRSLGPGAAILLTAALAGLVHYVVLRTGSPWMMQYPYTLIETAVLVPGSALLLGFLYQRTENILSCALLHSLIIFLPMAIL
;
A
#
# COMPACT_ATOMS: atom_id res chain seq x y z
N MET A 1 -11.78 0.20 26.87
CA MET A 1 -12.59 0.56 28.07
C MET A 1 -13.87 1.29 27.68
N PHE A 2 -13.82 2.24 26.74
CA PHE A 2 -14.99 2.99 26.23
C PHE A 2 -16.14 2.12 25.68
N PHE A 3 -15.85 1.11 24.85
CA PHE A 3 -16.88 0.23 24.28
C PHE A 3 -17.63 -0.65 25.30
N LYS A 4 -17.03 -0.96 26.45
CA LYS A 4 -17.72 -1.74 27.49
C LYS A 4 -18.91 -0.99 28.10
N GLY A 5 -18.91 0.35 28.07
CA GLY A 5 -20.05 1.16 28.51
C GLY A 5 -21.20 1.14 27.50
N ILE A 6 -20.88 1.31 26.21
CA ILE A 6 -21.87 1.34 25.12
C ILE A 6 -22.55 -0.03 24.90
N ILE A 7 -21.84 -1.13 25.15
CA ILE A 7 -22.41 -2.48 25.00
C ILE A 7 -23.37 -2.83 26.16
N LYS A 8 -23.33 -2.09 27.29
CA LYS A 8 -24.30 -2.27 28.39
C LYS A 8 -25.65 -1.59 28.13
N THR A 9 -25.73 -0.65 27.19
CA THR A 9 -27.00 -0.09 26.75
C THR A 9 -27.73 -1.03 25.78
N ASN A 10 -29.02 -0.79 25.58
CA ASN A 10 -29.84 -1.50 24.59
C ASN A 10 -29.09 -1.56 23.23
N TYR A 11 -29.02 -2.75 22.60
CA TYR A 11 -28.34 -2.97 21.32
C TYR A 11 -28.73 -1.95 20.26
N PHE A 12 -30.00 -1.57 20.22
CA PHE A 12 -30.50 -0.57 19.28
C PHE A 12 -29.87 0.82 19.51
N VAL A 13 -29.73 1.23 20.77
CA VAL A 13 -29.10 2.50 21.13
C VAL A 13 -27.61 2.48 20.78
N ALA A 14 -26.91 1.38 21.06
CA ALA A 14 -25.51 1.22 20.69
C ALA A 14 -25.30 1.31 19.17
N LEU A 15 -26.18 0.68 18.39
CA LEU A 15 -26.17 0.75 16.93
C LEU A 15 -26.36 2.20 16.44
N LEU A 16 -27.37 2.91 16.94
CA LEU A 16 -27.63 4.30 16.54
C LEU A 16 -26.45 5.23 16.86
N ILE A 17 -25.84 5.08 18.04
CA ILE A 17 -24.65 5.87 18.43
C ILE A 17 -23.49 5.58 17.46
N LEU A 18 -23.22 4.31 17.17
CA LEU A 18 -22.13 3.93 16.26
C LEU A 18 -22.36 4.46 14.84
N LEU A 19 -23.58 4.35 14.32
CA LEU A 19 -23.94 4.90 13.01
C LEU A 19 -23.78 6.43 12.98
N GLY A 20 -24.21 7.12 14.04
CA GLY A 20 -23.99 8.57 14.17
C GLY A 20 -22.51 8.96 14.13
N ILE A 21 -21.66 8.23 14.87
CA ILE A 21 -20.20 8.44 14.85
C ILE A 21 -19.63 8.18 13.44
N ILE A 22 -20.03 7.08 12.79
CA ILE A 22 -19.58 6.74 11.43
C ILE A 22 -19.94 7.87 10.45
N ILE A 23 -21.17 8.39 10.50
CA ILE A 23 -21.62 9.50 9.63
C ILE A 23 -20.75 10.73 9.85
N VAL A 24 -20.50 11.13 11.11
CA VAL A 24 -19.63 12.28 11.42
C VAL A 24 -18.21 12.08 10.89
N LEU A 25 -17.65 10.88 11.04
CA LEU A 25 -16.32 10.57 10.51
C LEU A 25 -16.29 10.62 8.97
N ILE A 26 -17.33 10.11 8.29
CA ILE A 26 -17.44 10.16 6.83
C ILE A 26 -17.49 11.61 6.35
N VAL A 27 -18.34 12.45 6.97
CA VAL A 27 -18.43 13.88 6.64
C VAL A 27 -17.10 14.58 6.89
N THR A 28 -16.40 14.24 7.98
CA THR A 28 -15.07 14.79 8.28
C THR A 28 -14.03 14.37 7.25
N ALA A 29 -13.97 13.09 6.90
CA ALA A 29 -13.06 12.58 5.88
C ALA A 29 -13.36 13.23 4.51
N PHE A 30 -14.63 13.36 4.15
CA PHE A 30 -15.05 14.04 2.93
C PHE A 30 -14.61 15.52 2.93
N GLY A 31 -14.88 16.26 4.00
CA GLY A 31 -14.46 17.66 4.15
C GLY A 31 -12.94 17.83 4.09
N LEU A 32 -12.17 16.90 4.66
CA LEU A 32 -10.71 16.89 4.50
C LEU A 32 -10.31 16.63 3.04
N THR A 33 -10.99 15.72 2.34
CA THR A 33 -10.65 15.42 0.94
C THR A 33 -10.97 16.55 -0.04
N THR A 34 -11.92 17.43 0.29
CA THR A 34 -12.27 18.60 -0.54
C THR A 34 -11.41 19.82 -0.22
N THR A 35 -10.91 19.94 1.00
CA THR A 35 -10.09 21.08 1.45
C THR A 35 -8.60 20.86 1.24
N LEU A 36 -8.14 19.62 1.30
CA LEU A 36 -6.74 19.28 1.05
C LEU A 36 -6.50 19.02 -0.44
N PRO A 37 -5.38 19.51 -1.00
CA PRO A 37 -4.97 19.19 -2.36
C PRO A 37 -4.41 17.77 -2.47
N GLY A 38 -4.92 16.97 -3.41
CA GLY A 38 -4.43 15.61 -3.69
C GLY A 38 -4.31 14.62 -2.51
N PRO A 39 -5.27 14.56 -1.55
CA PRO A 39 -5.12 13.78 -0.32
C PRO A 39 -5.42 12.29 -0.51
N LEU A 40 -5.82 11.87 -1.71
CA LEU A 40 -6.14 10.50 -2.04
C LEU A 40 -5.19 10.02 -3.12
N GLY A 41 -4.65 8.83 -2.91
CA GLY A 41 -3.89 8.13 -3.94
C GLY A 41 -4.85 7.63 -5.01
N VAL A 42 -4.35 7.53 -6.23
CA VAL A 42 -5.07 6.87 -7.33
C VAL A 42 -4.42 5.53 -7.62
N ALA A 43 -5.14 4.64 -8.30
CA ALA A 43 -4.54 3.42 -8.82
C ALA A 43 -3.35 3.77 -9.74
N PRO A 44 -2.25 3.00 -9.72
CA PRO A 44 -1.18 3.12 -10.69
C PRO A 44 -1.74 3.12 -12.11
N PHE A 45 -1.14 3.90 -13.00
CA PHE A 45 -1.54 3.98 -14.39
C PHE A 45 -0.32 3.86 -15.28
N GLN A 46 -0.53 3.30 -16.46
CA GLN A 46 0.47 3.28 -17.52
C GLN A 46 0.27 4.50 -18.41
N LEU A 47 1.37 5.07 -18.87
CA LEU A 47 1.36 6.17 -19.82
C LEU A 47 1.59 5.61 -21.22
N GLU A 48 0.75 6.02 -22.15
CA GLU A 48 0.91 5.70 -23.56
C GLU A 48 1.80 6.76 -24.22
N VAL A 49 2.67 6.32 -25.14
CA VAL A 49 3.45 7.23 -25.99
C VAL A 49 2.82 7.23 -27.37
N LYS A 50 2.30 8.39 -27.79
CA LYS A 50 1.70 8.58 -29.12
C LYS A 50 2.70 9.18 -30.11
N GLU A 51 3.54 10.08 -29.62
CA GLU A 51 4.40 10.94 -30.40
C GLU A 51 5.76 11.12 -29.73
N ILE A 52 6.78 11.42 -30.54
CA ILE A 52 8.15 11.69 -30.10
C ILE A 52 8.65 12.84 -30.94
N TYR A 53 9.24 13.83 -30.29
CA TYR A 53 9.74 15.04 -30.95
C TYR A 53 11.21 15.26 -30.66
N GLU A 54 11.91 15.86 -31.62
CA GLU A 54 13.16 16.57 -31.41
C GLU A 54 12.82 18.03 -31.08
N PHE A 55 13.52 18.59 -30.10
CA PHE A 55 13.32 19.99 -29.69
C PHE A 55 14.64 20.76 -29.79
N GLU A 56 14.55 22.03 -30.18
CA GLU A 56 15.69 22.95 -30.27
C GLU A 56 16.23 23.34 -28.87
N PRO A 57 17.34 24.10 -28.77
CA PRO A 57 17.86 24.52 -27.47
C PRO A 57 16.79 25.16 -26.59
N TRP A 58 16.55 24.56 -25.42
CA TRP A 58 15.41 24.91 -24.58
C TRP A 58 15.86 25.15 -23.13
N THR A 59 15.42 26.27 -22.56
CA THR A 59 15.58 26.57 -21.15
C THR A 59 14.24 26.88 -20.54
N PHE A 60 13.90 26.18 -19.46
CA PHE A 60 12.67 26.38 -18.74
C PHE A 60 12.86 26.17 -17.24
N ALA A 61 11.92 26.68 -16.47
CA ALA A 61 11.87 26.52 -15.03
C ALA A 61 10.53 25.90 -14.61
N VAL A 62 10.60 24.90 -13.73
CA VAL A 62 9.43 24.30 -13.08
C VAL A 62 9.70 24.28 -11.58
N ASP A 63 8.87 25.00 -10.84
CA ASP A 63 9.12 25.32 -9.44
C ASP A 63 10.54 25.91 -9.23
N GLU A 64 11.36 25.23 -8.43
CA GLU A 64 12.75 25.59 -8.15
C GLU A 64 13.77 24.89 -9.07
N LEU A 65 13.31 24.03 -9.99
CA LEU A 65 14.17 23.36 -10.97
C LEU A 65 14.30 24.24 -12.21
N VAL A 66 15.53 24.65 -12.53
CA VAL A 66 15.88 25.27 -13.81
C VAL A 66 16.63 24.26 -14.66
N VAL A 67 16.18 24.08 -15.90
CA VAL A 67 16.71 23.11 -16.85
C VAL A 67 17.12 23.83 -18.12
N THR A 68 18.32 23.53 -18.62
CA THR A 68 18.84 24.06 -19.88
C THR A 68 19.39 22.93 -20.73
N PHE A 69 18.83 22.72 -21.92
CA PHE A 69 19.36 21.84 -22.95
C PHE A 69 20.00 22.69 -24.05
N PRO A 70 21.33 22.92 -24.03
CA PRO A 70 21.98 23.87 -24.94
C PRO A 70 22.01 23.39 -26.40
N GLU A 71 21.95 22.08 -26.64
CA GLU A 71 21.97 21.48 -27.97
C GLU A 71 20.60 20.93 -28.40
N GLY A 72 19.57 21.15 -27.58
CA GLY A 72 18.27 20.50 -27.77
C GLY A 72 18.28 19.05 -27.30
N GLY A 73 17.36 18.25 -27.82
CA GLY A 73 17.25 16.83 -27.49
C GLY A 73 15.97 16.18 -28.00
N ILE A 74 15.63 15.03 -27.43
CA ILE A 74 14.39 14.29 -27.73
C ILE A 74 13.44 14.42 -26.56
N ILE A 75 12.18 14.68 -26.84
CA ILE A 75 11.08 14.65 -25.87
C ILE A 75 10.10 13.55 -26.21
N VAL A 76 9.72 12.78 -25.19
CA VAL A 76 8.71 11.73 -25.27
C VAL A 76 7.58 12.08 -24.30
N PRO A 77 6.47 12.65 -24.80
CA PRO A 77 5.28 12.89 -23.98
C PRO A 77 4.56 11.59 -23.62
N GLY A 78 4.13 11.49 -22.37
CA GLY A 78 3.34 10.39 -21.83
C GLY A 78 1.90 10.79 -21.61
N TYR A 79 0.97 10.03 -22.17
CA TYR A 79 -0.47 10.31 -22.15
C TYR A 79 -1.22 9.33 -21.26
N LYS A 80 -2.21 9.85 -20.53
CA LYS A 80 -3.22 9.08 -19.82
C LYS A 80 -4.60 9.55 -20.28
N ASP A 81 -5.42 8.63 -20.76
CA ASP A 81 -6.78 8.94 -21.25
C ASP A 81 -6.75 10.16 -22.23
N GLU A 82 -5.82 10.12 -23.18
CA GLU A 82 -5.56 11.16 -24.20
C GLU A 82 -4.99 12.50 -23.69
N LYS A 83 -4.78 12.68 -22.39
CA LYS A 83 -4.17 13.88 -21.81
C LYS A 83 -2.71 13.66 -21.49
N GLN A 84 -1.86 14.61 -21.82
CA GLN A 84 -0.45 14.55 -21.43
C GLN A 84 -0.31 14.77 -19.92
N GLU A 85 0.34 13.82 -19.25
CA GLU A 85 0.56 13.82 -17.79
C GLU A 85 2.05 13.75 -17.41
N ALA A 86 2.92 13.40 -18.37
CA ALA A 86 4.35 13.36 -18.15
C ALA A 86 5.13 13.65 -19.43
N VAL A 87 6.41 13.97 -19.25
CA VAL A 87 7.39 14.08 -20.34
C VAL A 87 8.71 13.47 -19.91
N LEU A 88 9.35 12.76 -20.84
CA LEU A 88 10.73 12.32 -20.73
C LEU A 88 11.57 13.15 -21.69
N LEU A 89 12.54 13.88 -21.15
CA LEU A 89 13.50 14.68 -21.90
C LEU A 89 14.83 13.94 -21.94
N ILE A 90 15.37 13.73 -23.14
CA ILE A 90 16.60 13.00 -23.40
C ILE A 90 17.57 13.96 -24.10
N GLY A 91 18.70 14.24 -23.45
CA GLY A 91 19.68 15.20 -23.95
C GLY A 91 20.68 15.59 -22.87
N GLU A 92 21.82 16.16 -23.26
CA GLU A 92 22.82 16.66 -22.31
C GLU A 92 22.37 17.98 -21.70
N GLY A 93 21.63 17.90 -20.59
CA GLY A 93 21.12 19.05 -19.86
C GLY A 93 22.08 19.60 -18.82
N ARG A 94 21.99 20.91 -18.57
CA ARG A 94 22.48 21.57 -17.36
C ARG A 94 21.29 21.83 -16.45
N TYR A 95 21.46 21.52 -15.18
CA TYR A 95 20.35 21.51 -14.24
C TYR A 95 20.74 22.27 -12.97
N GLN A 96 19.84 23.12 -12.49
CA GLN A 96 19.93 23.80 -11.22
C GLN A 96 18.71 23.43 -10.40
N ALA A 97 18.92 22.63 -9.35
CA ALA A 97 17.86 22.09 -8.50
C ALA A 97 17.75 22.85 -7.16
N PRO A 98 16.65 22.65 -6.41
CA PRO A 98 16.49 23.15 -5.04
C PRO A 98 17.70 22.87 -4.15
N LYS A 99 17.90 23.73 -3.14
CA LYS A 99 18.94 23.51 -2.12
C LYS A 99 18.72 22.17 -1.42
N GLY A 100 19.77 21.34 -1.37
CA GLY A 100 19.75 20.04 -0.70
C GLY A 100 19.40 18.84 -1.59
N VAL A 101 19.06 19.06 -2.87
CA VAL A 101 18.90 17.99 -3.85
C VAL A 101 20.27 17.59 -4.41
N ALA A 102 20.62 16.31 -4.30
CA ALA A 102 21.84 15.79 -4.89
C ALA A 102 21.68 15.68 -6.41
N MET A 103 22.54 16.40 -7.15
CA MET A 103 22.52 16.39 -8.60
C MET A 103 23.47 15.34 -9.15
N PRO A 104 23.04 14.51 -10.10
CA PRO A 104 23.97 13.64 -10.83
C PRO A 104 24.98 14.52 -11.58
N ARG A 105 26.26 14.13 -11.55
CA ARG A 105 27.35 14.90 -12.20
C ARG A 105 27.18 15.03 -13.72
N ARG A 106 26.45 14.08 -14.35
CA ARG A 106 26.14 14.03 -15.78
C ARG A 106 24.79 13.36 -15.98
N ALA A 107 23.71 14.12 -15.84
CA ALA A 107 22.39 13.63 -16.24
C ALA A 107 22.26 13.69 -17.77
N LYS A 108 21.73 12.61 -18.36
CA LYS A 108 21.42 12.52 -19.79
C LYS A 108 19.93 12.69 -20.10
N GLY A 109 19.15 12.99 -19.08
CA GLY A 109 17.72 13.20 -19.25
C GLY A 109 17.03 13.55 -17.95
N LEU A 110 15.74 13.85 -18.09
CA LEU A 110 14.84 14.26 -17.04
C LEU A 110 13.47 13.63 -17.32
N TYR A 111 12.96 12.86 -16.36
CA TYR A 111 11.54 12.49 -16.35
C TYR A 111 10.80 13.49 -15.47
N LEU A 112 9.71 14.05 -15.99
CA LEU A 112 8.91 15.08 -15.33
C LEU A 112 7.42 14.73 -15.45
N MET A 113 6.73 14.62 -14.32
CA MET A 113 5.26 14.59 -14.28
C MET A 113 4.76 16.04 -14.33
N ILE A 114 4.13 16.40 -15.43
CA ILE A 114 3.64 17.74 -15.72
C ILE A 114 2.39 17.62 -16.58
N ASN A 115 1.34 18.34 -16.20
CA ASN A 115 0.11 18.36 -16.98
C ASN A 115 0.32 19.12 -18.30
N GLN A 116 -0.55 18.87 -19.28
CA GLN A 116 -0.47 19.49 -20.60
C GLN A 116 -0.47 21.03 -20.56
N GLU A 117 -1.29 21.65 -19.71
CA GLU A 117 -1.41 23.11 -19.65
C GLU A 117 -0.10 23.77 -19.20
N LEU A 118 0.49 23.28 -18.10
CA LEU A 118 1.77 23.76 -17.60
C LEU A 118 2.91 23.42 -18.58
N PHE A 119 2.81 22.27 -19.25
CA PHE A 119 3.78 21.90 -20.26
C PHE A 119 3.82 22.88 -21.44
N GLU A 120 2.67 23.21 -22.02
CA GLU A 120 2.58 24.19 -23.11
C GLU A 120 3.01 25.58 -22.64
N GLU A 121 2.68 25.97 -21.40
CA GLU A 121 3.18 27.21 -20.79
C GLU A 121 4.72 27.24 -20.75
N LYS A 122 5.38 26.14 -20.35
CA LYS A 122 6.85 26.07 -20.26
C LYS A 122 7.52 25.88 -21.61
N ARG A 123 6.86 25.25 -22.56
CA ARG A 123 7.33 25.10 -23.93
C ARG A 123 7.48 26.47 -24.60
N GLY A 124 6.50 27.35 -24.43
CA GLY A 124 6.50 28.67 -25.06
C GLY A 124 6.68 28.56 -26.58
N ASP A 125 7.63 29.33 -27.12
CA ASP A 125 7.89 29.39 -28.57
C ASP A 125 8.83 28.29 -29.07
N THR A 126 9.22 27.33 -28.21
CA THR A 126 10.18 26.28 -28.58
C THR A 126 9.61 25.34 -29.64
N ILE A 127 10.34 25.18 -30.73
CA ILE A 127 9.93 24.36 -31.88
C ILE A 127 10.22 22.88 -31.60
N PHE A 128 9.17 22.07 -31.77
CA PHE A 128 9.23 20.62 -31.63
C PHE A 128 8.91 19.98 -32.98
N VAL A 129 9.82 19.15 -33.48
CA VAL A 129 9.72 18.50 -34.79
C VAL A 129 9.54 17.00 -34.57
N PRO A 130 8.51 16.35 -35.16
CA PRO A 130 8.34 14.91 -35.03
C PRO A 130 9.58 14.13 -35.48
N VAL A 131 10.00 13.14 -34.69
CA VAL A 131 11.14 12.28 -35.05
C VAL A 131 10.70 11.27 -36.11
N GLU A 132 11.26 11.38 -37.32
CA GLU A 132 11.01 10.42 -38.42
C GLU A 132 11.96 9.21 -38.37
N ASP A 133 13.13 9.34 -37.74
CA ASP A 133 14.10 8.25 -37.64
C ASP A 133 13.58 7.14 -36.71
N TRP A 134 13.29 5.98 -37.31
CA TRP A 134 12.74 4.81 -36.62
C TRP A 134 13.66 4.29 -35.50
N LYS A 135 14.97 4.43 -35.64
CA LYS A 135 15.95 3.93 -34.66
C LYS A 135 15.92 4.79 -33.41
N ILE A 136 15.99 6.11 -33.59
CA ILE A 136 15.88 7.09 -32.49
C ILE A 136 14.54 6.93 -31.78
N ARG A 137 13.45 6.77 -32.54
CA ARG A 137 12.11 6.55 -32.01
C ARG A 137 12.04 5.29 -31.13
N ASN A 138 12.58 4.16 -31.59
CA ASN A 138 12.57 2.92 -30.83
C ASN A 138 13.44 2.98 -29.57
N GLU A 139 14.61 3.61 -29.65
CA GLU A 139 15.48 3.82 -28.47
C GLU A 139 14.78 4.70 -27.42
N ALA A 140 14.11 5.77 -27.84
CA ALA A 140 13.36 6.66 -26.96
C ALA A 140 12.13 5.96 -26.33
N LEU A 141 11.41 5.15 -27.10
CA LEU A 141 10.29 4.33 -26.59
C LEU A 141 10.75 3.29 -25.58
N GLN A 142 11.84 2.59 -25.87
CA GLN A 142 12.42 1.62 -24.95
C GLN A 142 12.81 2.32 -23.65
N LEU A 143 13.52 3.44 -23.75
CA LEU A 143 13.93 4.22 -22.58
C LEU A 143 12.73 4.68 -21.76
N PHE A 144 11.66 5.16 -22.41
CA PHE A 144 10.42 5.56 -21.74
C PHE A 144 9.75 4.38 -21.02
N SER A 145 9.69 3.21 -21.65
CA SER A 145 9.07 2.02 -21.05
C SER A 145 9.82 1.48 -19.82
N GLU A 146 11.12 1.78 -19.71
CA GLU A 146 11.94 1.43 -18.54
C GLU A 146 11.76 2.41 -17.38
N GLN A 147 11.07 3.53 -17.58
CA GLN A 147 10.89 4.53 -16.55
C GLN A 147 9.82 4.12 -15.53
N PRO A 148 10.10 4.21 -14.22
CA PRO A 148 9.19 3.75 -13.18
C PRO A 148 7.94 4.61 -12.99
N GLY A 149 7.87 5.80 -13.63
CA GLY A 149 6.78 6.75 -13.44
C GLY A 149 6.69 7.27 -12.01
N LEU A 150 5.48 7.33 -11.44
CA LEU A 150 5.26 7.68 -10.04
C LEU A 150 5.55 6.48 -9.10
N PRO A 151 6.13 6.69 -7.91
CA PRO A 151 6.41 5.59 -7.00
C PRO A 151 5.11 4.98 -6.49
N VAL A 152 4.95 3.67 -6.72
CA VAL A 152 3.82 2.91 -6.19
C VAL A 152 4.00 2.68 -4.69
N ILE A 153 3.09 3.24 -3.92
CA ILE A 153 2.89 3.07 -2.49
C ILE A 153 1.97 1.88 -2.22
N TRP A 154 2.22 1.13 -1.15
CA TRP A 154 1.37 0.05 -0.64
C TRP A 154 1.18 -1.12 -1.63
N ARG A 155 2.28 -1.49 -2.30
CA ARG A 155 2.34 -2.60 -3.29
C ARG A 155 1.82 -3.94 -2.75
N SER A 156 1.99 -4.19 -1.44
CA SER A 156 1.56 -5.42 -0.78
C SER A 156 0.06 -5.46 -0.43
N GLY A 157 -0.66 -4.36 -0.64
CA GLY A 157 -2.10 -4.27 -0.45
C GLY A 157 -2.75 -3.61 -1.65
N ILE A 158 -3.33 -2.42 -1.44
CA ILE A 158 -3.90 -1.64 -2.55
C ILE A 158 -2.82 -0.68 -3.07
N PRO A 159 -2.22 -0.94 -4.25
CA PRO A 159 -1.21 -0.06 -4.80
C PRO A 159 -1.82 1.30 -5.12
N LEU A 160 -1.09 2.35 -4.73
CA LEU A 160 -1.49 3.73 -4.86
C LEU A 160 -0.33 4.55 -5.42
N VAL A 161 -0.63 5.50 -6.29
CA VAL A 161 0.31 6.57 -6.67
C VAL A 161 -0.29 7.91 -6.29
N PHE A 162 0.55 8.83 -5.84
CA PHE A 162 0.14 10.18 -5.48
C PHE A 162 0.56 11.14 -6.57
N ILE A 163 -0.43 11.63 -7.33
CA ILE A 163 -0.20 12.62 -8.39
C ILE A 163 0.11 13.97 -7.73
N PRO A 164 1.17 14.67 -8.15
CA PRO A 164 1.44 16.04 -7.71
C PRO A 164 0.22 16.93 -7.96
N HIS A 165 -0.11 17.80 -7.00
CA HIS A 165 -1.28 18.66 -7.14
C HIS A 165 -0.88 20.06 -7.66
N GLY A 166 -1.72 20.63 -8.53
CA GLY A 166 -1.52 21.98 -9.06
C GLY A 166 -0.29 22.09 -9.94
N GLN A 167 0.56 23.08 -9.68
CA GLN A 167 1.80 23.35 -10.42
C GLN A 167 3.03 22.59 -9.88
N SER A 168 2.88 21.81 -8.80
CA SER A 168 4.02 21.11 -8.21
C SER A 168 4.54 20.00 -9.14
N ALA A 169 5.85 19.99 -9.36
CA ALA A 169 6.50 18.96 -10.17
C ALA A 169 6.92 17.75 -9.34
N TYR A 170 6.79 16.58 -9.96
CA TYR A 170 7.52 15.38 -9.58
C TYR A 170 8.51 15.05 -10.69
N TYR A 171 9.78 14.88 -10.35
CA TYR A 171 10.81 14.57 -11.34
C TYR A 171 11.95 13.71 -10.80
N TYR A 172 12.66 13.06 -11.71
CA TYR A 172 13.96 12.44 -11.44
C TYR A 172 14.83 12.52 -12.69
N PHE A 173 16.14 12.54 -12.48
CA PHE A 173 17.11 12.60 -13.56
C PHE A 173 17.41 11.20 -14.11
N LEU A 174 17.90 11.12 -15.33
CA LEU A 174 18.43 9.89 -15.92
C LEU A 174 19.95 9.90 -15.91
N ASP A 175 20.56 8.78 -15.56
CA ASP A 175 22.00 8.59 -15.69
C ASP A 175 22.43 8.34 -17.15
N ALA A 176 23.73 8.13 -17.36
CA ALA A 176 24.28 7.92 -18.70
C ALA A 176 23.76 6.65 -19.41
N SER A 177 23.19 5.70 -18.66
CA SER A 177 22.57 4.47 -19.16
C SER A 177 21.07 4.58 -19.32
N GLY A 178 20.48 5.75 -19.03
CA GLY A 178 19.04 5.96 -19.10
C GLY A 178 18.28 5.50 -17.85
N LYS A 179 18.99 5.08 -16.80
CA LYS A 179 18.36 4.64 -15.55
C LYS A 179 17.99 5.82 -14.67
N PRO A 180 16.88 5.74 -13.93
CA PRO A 180 16.46 6.80 -13.03
C PRO A 180 17.44 6.97 -11.87
N SER A 181 17.95 8.19 -11.71
CA SER A 181 18.72 8.64 -10.56
C SER A 181 17.76 8.90 -9.40
N MET A 182 17.64 7.91 -8.52
CA MET A 182 16.83 7.98 -7.30
C MET A 182 17.61 8.65 -6.16
N PRO A 183 16.94 9.33 -5.20
CA PRO A 183 15.48 9.47 -5.05
C PRO A 183 14.87 10.49 -6.02
N PRO A 184 13.56 10.39 -6.29
CA PRO A 184 12.86 11.44 -7.01
C PRO A 184 12.68 12.68 -6.14
N VAL A 185 12.53 13.83 -6.79
CA VAL A 185 12.17 15.10 -6.14
C VAL A 185 10.66 15.27 -6.25
N SER A 186 10.03 15.52 -5.10
CA SER A 186 8.59 15.75 -4.98
C SER A 186 8.38 16.96 -4.06
N LEU A 187 7.89 18.06 -4.62
CA LEU A 187 7.60 19.28 -3.87
C LEU A 187 6.20 19.20 -3.25
N THR A 188 6.07 18.34 -2.23
CA THR A 188 4.83 18.19 -1.47
C THR A 188 4.94 18.96 -0.15
N THR A 189 3.91 19.71 0.19
CA THR A 189 3.85 20.41 1.48
C THR A 189 3.67 19.40 2.63
N PRO A 190 4.29 19.62 3.81
CA PRO A 190 4.08 18.76 4.99
C PRO A 190 2.60 18.60 5.35
N TRP A 191 1.80 19.67 5.17
CA TRP A 191 0.37 19.67 5.43
C TRP A 191 -0.39 18.69 4.53
N GLY A 192 -0.01 18.57 3.25
CA GLY A 192 -0.59 17.59 2.34
C GLY A 192 -0.35 16.15 2.79
N ILE A 193 0.86 15.85 3.28
CA ILE A 193 1.24 14.51 3.77
C ILE A 193 0.48 14.16 5.05
N TYR A 194 0.47 15.04 6.05
CA TYR A 194 -0.25 14.80 7.31
C TYR A 194 -1.76 14.73 7.10
N GLY A 195 -2.30 15.58 6.23
CA GLY A 195 -3.70 15.55 5.85
C GLY A 195 -4.09 14.24 5.17
N THR A 196 -3.26 13.75 4.24
CA THR A 196 -3.42 12.43 3.60
C THR A 196 -3.40 11.31 4.64
N ALA A 197 -2.42 11.33 5.56
CA ALA A 197 -2.31 10.34 6.63
C ALA A 197 -3.55 10.33 7.54
N LEU A 198 -4.07 11.51 7.88
CA LEU A 198 -5.29 11.66 8.69
C LEU A 198 -6.52 11.10 7.95
N VAL A 199 -6.68 11.39 6.66
CA VAL A 199 -7.78 10.86 5.85
C VAL A 199 -7.76 9.32 5.85
N TYR A 200 -6.61 8.70 5.59
CA TYR A 200 -6.51 7.23 5.63
C TYR A 200 -6.75 6.67 7.03
N ALA A 201 -6.25 7.32 8.09
CA ALA A 201 -6.49 6.90 9.47
C ALA A 201 -7.98 6.96 9.85
N LEU A 202 -8.70 8.03 9.46
CA LEU A 202 -10.15 8.15 9.67
C LEU A 202 -10.90 7.03 8.95
N MET A 203 -10.45 6.65 7.76
CA MET A 203 -11.11 5.62 6.98
C MET A 203 -10.87 4.21 7.52
N ILE A 204 -9.67 3.92 8.02
CA ILE A 204 -9.40 2.70 8.80
C ILE A 204 -10.33 2.67 10.03
N LEU A 205 -10.49 3.80 10.73
CA LEU A 205 -11.39 3.89 11.88
C LEU A 205 -12.86 3.64 11.48
N ILE A 206 -13.34 4.22 10.38
CA ILE A 206 -14.68 3.96 9.84
C ILE A 206 -14.88 2.48 9.53
N ALA A 207 -13.89 1.82 8.92
CA ALA A 207 -13.94 0.38 8.64
C ALA A 207 -13.97 -0.45 9.94
N ILE A 208 -13.17 -0.12 10.96
CA ILE A 208 -13.23 -0.77 12.29
C ILE A 208 -14.61 -0.60 12.93
N LEU A 209 -15.17 0.61 12.91
CA LEU A 209 -16.50 0.88 13.48
C LEU A 209 -17.61 0.15 12.72
N THR A 210 -17.48 0.03 11.41
CA THR A 210 -18.40 -0.74 10.57
C THR A 210 -18.33 -2.23 10.90
N MET A 211 -17.12 -2.79 11.02
CA MET A 211 -16.94 -4.16 11.51
C MET A 211 -17.54 -4.35 12.91
N LEU A 212 -17.42 -3.33 13.79
CA LEU A 212 -18.01 -3.37 15.12
C LEU A 212 -19.54 -3.43 15.04
N VAL A 213 -20.17 -2.62 14.19
CA VAL A 213 -21.63 -2.65 13.93
C VAL A 213 -22.07 -4.04 13.50
N PHE A 214 -21.40 -4.65 12.52
CA PHE A 214 -21.72 -5.99 12.02
C PHE A 214 -21.40 -7.13 13.00
N SER A 215 -20.69 -6.85 14.08
CA SER A 215 -20.34 -7.85 15.10
C SER A 215 -20.95 -7.52 16.46
N LEU A 216 -21.88 -6.58 16.57
CA LEU A 216 -22.43 -6.13 17.86
C LEU A 216 -22.99 -7.28 18.69
N ASP A 217 -23.66 -8.24 18.05
CA ASP A 217 -24.27 -9.43 18.64
C ASP A 217 -23.29 -10.58 18.92
N TYR A 218 -22.03 -10.40 18.55
CA TYR A 218 -21.00 -11.41 18.71
C TYR A 218 -20.80 -11.82 20.18
N LYS A 219 -20.91 -13.13 20.42
CA LYS A 219 -20.62 -13.76 21.72
C LYS A 219 -19.34 -14.58 21.61
N PRO A 220 -18.28 -14.23 22.37
CA PRO A 220 -17.05 -15.02 22.38
C PRO A 220 -17.33 -16.47 22.76
N SER A 221 -16.60 -17.40 22.14
CA SER A 221 -16.75 -18.81 22.49
C SER A 221 -16.23 -19.08 23.91
N ARG A 222 -16.76 -20.13 24.56
CA ARG A 222 -16.26 -20.56 25.90
C ARG A 222 -14.76 -20.82 25.88
N TYR A 223 -14.28 -21.43 24.79
CA TYR A 223 -12.86 -21.71 24.62
C TYR A 223 -12.04 -20.42 24.53
N TRP A 224 -12.50 -19.39 23.80
CA TRP A 224 -11.80 -18.11 23.72
C TRP A 224 -11.67 -17.43 25.08
N LEU A 225 -12.75 -17.45 25.86
CA LEU A 225 -12.76 -16.95 27.23
C LEU A 225 -11.75 -17.74 28.11
N SER A 226 -11.75 -19.07 28.00
CA SER A 226 -10.80 -19.94 28.72
C SER A 226 -9.35 -19.75 28.28
N MET A 227 -9.11 -19.46 27.01
CA MET A 227 -7.77 -19.23 26.51
C MET A 227 -7.21 -17.91 27.07
N HIS A 228 -8.02 -16.85 27.04
CA HIS A 228 -7.63 -15.52 27.53
C HIS A 228 -7.52 -15.41 29.05
N SER A 229 -8.11 -16.35 29.80
CA SER A 229 -7.89 -16.42 31.26
C SER A 229 -6.55 -17.04 31.64
N SER A 230 -5.87 -17.71 30.70
CA SER A 230 -4.57 -18.35 30.93
C SER A 230 -3.43 -17.56 30.29
N ARG A 231 -2.39 -17.24 31.08
CA ARG A 231 -1.16 -16.64 30.54
C ARG A 231 -0.44 -17.62 29.61
N PRO A 232 0.18 -17.16 28.52
CA PRO A 232 0.97 -18.03 27.68
C PRO A 232 2.23 -18.48 28.42
N GLY A 233 2.61 -19.75 28.22
CA GLY A 233 3.89 -20.25 28.73
C GLY A 233 5.08 -19.59 28.02
N LEU A 234 6.25 -19.63 28.65
CA LEU A 234 7.48 -19.02 28.10
C LEU A 234 7.82 -19.55 26.70
N ILE A 235 7.60 -20.85 26.46
CA ILE A 235 7.81 -21.48 25.14
C ILE A 235 6.88 -20.88 24.08
N SER A 236 5.61 -20.62 24.41
CA SER A 236 4.66 -20.02 23.46
C SER A 236 5.06 -18.58 23.12
N THR A 237 5.49 -17.80 24.11
CA THR A 237 5.98 -16.44 23.89
C THR A 237 7.26 -16.42 23.05
N ALA A 238 8.22 -17.29 23.35
CA ALA A 238 9.44 -17.43 22.57
C ALA A 238 9.16 -17.87 21.12
N ALA A 239 8.23 -18.81 20.93
CA ALA A 239 7.80 -19.23 19.61
C ALA A 239 7.06 -18.12 18.85
N ALA A 240 6.30 -17.25 19.51
CA ALA A 240 5.66 -16.11 18.85
C ALA A 240 6.70 -15.10 18.35
N LEU A 241 7.74 -14.84 19.14
CA LEU A 241 8.88 -14.01 18.71
C LEU A 241 9.65 -14.68 17.56
N GLY A 242 9.93 -15.98 17.66
CA GLY A 242 10.58 -16.76 16.61
C GLY A 242 9.78 -16.75 15.30
N ALA A 243 8.46 -16.90 15.37
CA ALA A 243 7.58 -16.81 14.22
C ALA A 243 7.57 -15.41 13.59
N ALA A 244 7.60 -14.34 14.41
CA ALA A 244 7.72 -12.98 13.91
C ALA A 244 9.07 -12.74 13.20
N LEU A 245 10.18 -13.27 13.74
CA LEU A 245 11.50 -13.20 13.11
C LEU A 245 11.56 -14.00 11.80
N LEU A 246 10.96 -15.19 11.75
CA LEU A 246 10.85 -15.96 10.51
C LEU A 246 9.99 -15.26 9.47
N ALA A 247 8.88 -14.63 9.89
CA ALA A 247 8.06 -13.81 9.01
C ALA A 247 8.88 -12.63 8.45
N LEU A 248 9.60 -11.87 9.28
CA LEU A 248 10.49 -10.81 8.82
C LEU A 248 11.56 -11.34 7.85
N GLY A 249 12.20 -12.46 8.18
CA GLY A 249 13.19 -13.10 7.31
C GLY A 249 12.58 -13.49 5.96
N SER A 250 11.34 -13.99 5.95
CA SER A 250 10.63 -14.36 4.72
C SER A 250 10.35 -13.17 3.80
N GLU A 251 10.01 -12.01 4.36
CA GLU A 251 9.77 -10.78 3.60
C GLU A 251 11.08 -10.15 3.09
N LEU A 252 12.20 -10.38 3.82
CA LEU A 252 13.53 -9.89 3.42
C LEU A 252 14.24 -10.80 2.41
N LEU A 253 13.87 -12.07 2.29
CA LEU A 253 14.53 -13.03 1.40
C LEU A 253 14.50 -12.61 -0.09
N PRO A 254 13.33 -12.26 -0.69
CA PRO A 254 13.27 -11.76 -2.06
C PRO A 254 14.20 -10.58 -2.29
N VAL A 255 14.20 -9.65 -1.35
CA VAL A 255 14.97 -8.40 -1.40
C VAL A 255 16.49 -8.65 -1.32
N LEU A 256 16.93 -9.46 -0.36
CA LEU A 256 18.35 -9.67 -0.09
C LEU A 256 19.03 -10.61 -1.10
N LYS A 257 18.27 -11.54 -1.69
CA LYS A 257 18.81 -12.57 -2.58
C LYS A 257 18.35 -12.44 -4.04
N GLY A 258 17.49 -11.47 -4.34
CA GLY A 258 16.85 -11.36 -5.66
C GLY A 258 15.97 -12.58 -5.96
N TRP A 259 15.47 -13.25 -4.93
CA TRP A 259 14.59 -14.40 -5.11
C TRP A 259 13.22 -13.94 -5.58
N PRO A 260 12.49 -14.78 -6.33
CA PRO A 260 11.13 -14.45 -6.74
C PRO A 260 10.22 -14.22 -5.53
N ASP A 261 9.21 -13.36 -5.69
CA ASP A 261 8.29 -12.98 -4.60
C ASP A 261 7.55 -14.17 -3.98
N TYR A 262 7.31 -15.25 -4.74
CA TYR A 262 6.70 -16.47 -4.21
C TYR A 262 7.56 -17.16 -3.14
N SER A 263 8.85 -16.83 -3.02
CA SER A 263 9.71 -17.36 -1.95
C SER A 263 9.27 -16.96 -0.54
N ILE A 264 8.47 -15.88 -0.41
CA ILE A 264 7.82 -15.48 0.84
C ILE A 264 6.98 -16.65 1.40
N VAL A 265 6.26 -17.39 0.53
CA VAL A 265 5.44 -18.55 0.92
C VAL A 265 6.28 -19.60 1.65
N ALA A 266 7.51 -19.86 1.20
CA ALA A 266 8.38 -20.87 1.79
C ALA A 266 8.79 -20.48 3.22
N GLY A 267 9.09 -19.21 3.46
CA GLY A 267 9.45 -18.72 4.79
C GLY A 267 8.28 -18.77 5.78
N TYR A 268 7.09 -18.34 5.35
CA TYR A 268 5.86 -18.50 6.16
C TYR A 268 5.50 -19.99 6.36
N GLY A 269 5.69 -20.83 5.35
CA GLY A 269 5.50 -22.28 5.44
C GLY A 269 6.43 -22.94 6.46
N LEU A 270 7.70 -22.53 6.50
CA LEU A 270 8.66 -22.99 7.51
C LEU A 270 8.23 -22.57 8.92
N ALA A 271 7.76 -21.33 9.09
CA ALA A 271 7.24 -20.87 10.38
C ALA A 271 6.01 -21.69 10.82
N VAL A 272 5.08 -21.99 9.92
CA VAL A 272 3.95 -22.90 10.22
C VAL A 272 4.46 -24.28 10.60
N LEU A 273 5.40 -24.86 9.86
CA LEU A 273 5.96 -26.18 10.15
C LEU A 273 6.58 -26.24 11.56
N VAL A 274 7.38 -25.24 11.92
CA VAL A 274 7.99 -25.15 13.27
C VAL A 274 6.90 -25.09 14.35
N LEU A 275 5.87 -24.27 14.15
CA LEU A 275 4.76 -24.19 15.11
C LEU A 275 3.96 -25.50 15.17
N LEU A 276 3.76 -26.19 14.04
CA LEU A 276 3.11 -27.50 14.01
C LEU A 276 3.92 -28.57 14.77
N ILE A 277 5.25 -28.57 14.65
CA ILE A 277 6.13 -29.46 15.42
C ILE A 277 6.01 -29.17 16.93
N LEU A 278 5.98 -27.90 17.32
CA LEU A 278 5.75 -27.50 18.71
C LEU A 278 4.35 -27.90 19.21
N ALA A 279 3.34 -27.82 18.35
CA ALA A 279 1.99 -28.24 18.68
C ALA A 279 1.89 -29.75 18.84
N TRP A 280 2.51 -30.50 17.93
CA TRP A 280 2.55 -31.97 17.96
C TRP A 280 3.29 -32.50 19.19
N SER A 281 4.38 -31.83 19.59
CA SER A 281 5.09 -32.11 20.85
C SER A 281 4.37 -31.61 22.11
N LYS A 282 3.13 -31.12 21.99
CA LYS A 282 2.28 -30.59 23.07
C LYS A 282 2.92 -29.44 23.85
N ARG A 283 3.88 -28.73 23.24
CA ARG A 283 4.52 -27.53 23.83
C ARG A 283 3.67 -26.28 23.62
N ILE A 284 2.82 -26.28 22.59
CA ILE A 284 1.81 -25.26 22.32
C ILE A 284 0.48 -25.93 21.97
N ASP A 285 -0.64 -25.22 22.13
CA ASP A 285 -1.95 -25.73 21.73
C ASP A 285 -2.21 -25.44 20.24
N PHE A 286 -2.65 -26.45 19.48
CA PHE A 286 -3.02 -26.35 18.07
C PHE A 286 -4.19 -25.37 17.85
N LEU A 287 -5.09 -25.23 18.82
CA LEU A 287 -6.21 -24.30 18.73
C LEU A 287 -5.76 -22.82 18.79
N ASN A 288 -4.48 -22.56 19.05
CA ASN A 288 -3.88 -21.22 18.93
C ASN A 288 -3.69 -20.78 17.48
N PHE A 289 -3.91 -21.62 16.46
CA PHE A 289 -3.87 -21.17 15.06
C PHE A 289 -5.16 -20.49 14.59
N GLY A 290 -6.20 -20.44 15.43
CA GLY A 290 -7.46 -19.75 15.10
C GLY A 290 -8.36 -20.49 14.10
N ILE A 291 -8.05 -21.74 13.75
CA ILE A 291 -8.89 -22.59 12.89
C ILE A 291 -9.90 -23.33 13.77
N ARG A 292 -11.19 -22.97 13.69
CA ARG A 292 -12.27 -23.68 14.39
C ARG A 292 -13.53 -23.78 13.58
N LEU A 293 -14.05 -24.99 13.43
CA LEU A 293 -15.30 -25.29 12.71
C LEU A 293 -16.52 -24.52 13.27
N THR A 294 -16.54 -24.25 14.57
CA THR A 294 -17.65 -23.56 15.23
C THR A 294 -17.73 -22.07 14.88
N THR A 295 -16.63 -21.45 14.47
CA THR A 295 -16.54 -20.02 14.15
C THR A 295 -16.35 -19.76 12.66
N VAL A 296 -16.19 -20.81 11.83
CA VAL A 296 -15.99 -20.69 10.37
C VAL A 296 -17.05 -19.81 9.71
N LYS A 297 -18.29 -19.77 10.19
CA LYS A 297 -19.37 -18.98 9.56
C LYS A 297 -19.32 -17.48 9.89
N ASN A 298 -18.47 -17.07 10.84
CA ASN A 298 -18.48 -15.71 11.37
C ASN A 298 -17.57 -14.79 10.58
N GLY A 299 -17.96 -13.51 10.45
CA GLY A 299 -17.05 -12.44 10.04
C GLY A 299 -16.94 -12.17 8.54
N TYR A 300 -17.49 -13.01 7.66
CA TYR A 300 -17.40 -12.75 6.21
C TYR A 300 -18.11 -11.47 5.79
N LEU A 301 -19.30 -11.18 6.35
CA LEU A 301 -20.00 -9.93 6.06
C LEU A 301 -19.18 -8.71 6.50
N SER A 302 -18.56 -8.76 7.68
CA SER A 302 -17.67 -7.70 8.17
C SER A 302 -16.44 -7.53 7.28
N ALA A 303 -15.87 -8.63 6.77
CA ALA A 303 -14.78 -8.59 5.80
C ALA A 303 -15.21 -7.91 4.49
N PHE A 304 -16.38 -8.28 3.94
CA PHE A 304 -16.91 -7.65 2.72
C PHE A 304 -17.23 -6.16 2.91
N ALA A 305 -17.79 -5.78 4.06
CA ALA A 305 -18.04 -4.37 4.37
C ALA A 305 -16.73 -3.57 4.48
N ALA A 306 -15.71 -4.15 5.11
CA ALA A 306 -14.42 -3.49 5.24
C ALA A 306 -13.71 -3.31 3.90
N ILE A 307 -13.69 -4.34 3.04
CA ILE A 307 -13.11 -4.18 1.70
C ILE A 307 -13.91 -3.17 0.88
N ALA A 308 -15.23 -3.13 0.97
CA ALA A 308 -16.03 -2.13 0.26
C ALA A 308 -15.63 -0.69 0.65
N ILE A 309 -15.42 -0.44 1.95
CA ILE A 309 -14.90 0.84 2.43
C ILE A 309 -13.48 1.11 1.90
N LEU A 310 -12.61 0.10 1.89
CA LEU A 310 -11.25 0.24 1.36
C LEU A 310 -11.22 0.48 -0.15
N ILE A 311 -12.16 -0.07 -0.92
CA ILE A 311 -12.28 0.18 -2.37
C ILE A 311 -12.70 1.62 -2.62
N LEU A 312 -13.71 2.10 -1.90
CA LEU A 312 -14.18 3.48 -1.99
C LEU A 312 -13.05 4.50 -1.76
N LEU A 313 -12.00 4.15 -1.00
CA LEU A 313 -10.81 4.99 -0.82
C LEU A 313 -10.06 5.27 -2.10
N THR A 314 -9.94 4.25 -2.94
CA THR A 314 -9.00 4.28 -4.05
C THR A 314 -9.57 4.97 -5.29
N ARG A 315 -10.85 5.40 -5.21
CA ARG A 315 -11.65 6.02 -6.27
C ARG A 315 -11.69 5.24 -7.60
N GLY A 316 -11.00 4.11 -7.70
CA GLY A 316 -11.16 3.13 -8.74
C GLY A 316 -12.42 2.34 -8.46
N ILE A 317 -13.53 2.74 -9.09
CA ILE A 317 -14.57 1.75 -9.39
C ILE A 317 -13.85 0.72 -10.28
N PRO A 318 -13.84 -0.58 -9.94
CA PRO A 318 -13.35 -1.59 -10.85
C PRO A 318 -14.01 -1.34 -12.20
N ARG A 319 -13.21 -0.99 -13.23
CA ARG A 319 -13.68 -1.14 -14.61
C ARG A 319 -14.13 -2.60 -14.65
N PHE A 320 -15.44 -2.81 -14.85
CA PHE A 320 -16.16 -4.06 -14.59
C PHE A 320 -15.25 -5.28 -14.71
N PHE A 321 -15.26 -6.20 -13.72
CA PHE A 321 -14.56 -7.49 -13.73
C PHE A 321 -14.64 -8.15 -15.11
N THR A 322 -13.76 -7.76 -16.01
CA THR A 322 -13.55 -8.39 -17.30
C THR A 322 -12.54 -9.49 -17.02
N LEU A 323 -12.90 -10.32 -16.05
CA LEU A 323 -12.28 -11.61 -15.87
C LEU A 323 -12.61 -12.36 -17.15
N GLU A 324 -11.64 -12.41 -18.06
CA GLU A 324 -11.72 -13.14 -19.33
C GLU A 324 -12.28 -14.57 -19.11
N SER A 325 -12.08 -15.13 -17.91
CA SER A 325 -12.92 -16.20 -17.37
C SER A 325 -12.95 -16.22 -15.84
N THR A 326 -14.04 -16.76 -15.27
CA THR A 326 -14.12 -17.11 -13.83
C THR A 326 -13.01 -18.08 -13.41
N ALA A 327 -12.52 -18.91 -14.33
CA ALA A 327 -11.41 -19.82 -14.10
C ALA A 327 -10.07 -19.09 -13.87
N SER A 328 -9.79 -18.02 -14.62
CA SER A 328 -8.59 -17.18 -14.42
C SER A 328 -8.63 -16.49 -13.06
N ALA A 329 -9.80 -15.99 -12.66
CA ALA A 329 -10.02 -15.40 -11.34
C ALA A 329 -9.70 -16.39 -10.22
N LEU A 330 -10.22 -17.62 -10.34
CA LEU A 330 -10.06 -18.66 -9.34
C LEU A 330 -8.59 -19.12 -9.25
N LYS A 331 -7.92 -19.24 -10.39
CA LYS A 331 -6.49 -19.60 -10.48
C LYS A 331 -5.58 -18.58 -9.78
N LEU A 332 -5.96 -17.31 -9.75
CA LEU A 332 -5.20 -16.27 -9.04
C LEU A 332 -5.65 -16.12 -7.58
N PHE A 333 -6.96 -16.19 -7.32
CA PHE A 333 -7.52 -16.05 -5.98
C PHE A 333 -7.10 -17.19 -5.04
N VAL A 334 -7.08 -18.44 -5.51
CA VAL A 334 -6.76 -19.59 -4.64
C VAL A 334 -5.33 -19.52 -4.08
N PRO A 335 -4.28 -19.29 -4.89
CA PRO A 335 -2.93 -19.10 -4.36
C PRO A 335 -2.81 -17.93 -3.40
N LEU A 336 -3.47 -16.81 -3.69
CA LEU A 336 -3.49 -15.64 -2.80
C LEU A 336 -4.19 -15.94 -1.49
N PHE A 337 -5.29 -16.68 -1.52
CA PHE A 337 -5.99 -17.14 -0.33
C PHE A 337 -5.16 -18.09 0.50
N MET A 338 -4.43 -19.01 -0.13
CA MET A 338 -3.53 -19.91 0.58
C MET A 338 -2.36 -19.14 1.23
N LEU A 339 -1.75 -18.19 0.52
CA LEU A 339 -0.71 -17.32 1.07
C LEU A 339 -1.25 -16.49 2.24
N ALA A 340 -2.40 -15.83 2.04
CA ALA A 340 -3.06 -15.04 3.07
C ALA A 340 -3.44 -15.89 4.30
N LEU A 341 -3.90 -17.12 4.09
CA LEU A 341 -4.25 -18.03 5.18
C LEU A 341 -3.04 -18.40 6.03
N VAL A 342 -1.92 -18.77 5.40
CA VAL A 342 -0.68 -19.09 6.13
C VAL A 342 -0.17 -17.85 6.88
N ARG A 343 -0.15 -16.69 6.21
CA ARG A 343 0.28 -15.42 6.78
C ARG A 343 -0.58 -15.01 7.98
N GLU A 344 -1.90 -15.04 7.83
CA GLU A 344 -2.82 -14.71 8.93
C GLU A 344 -2.80 -15.75 10.04
N GLY A 345 -2.68 -17.04 9.73
CA GLY A 345 -2.52 -18.09 10.75
C GLY A 345 -1.34 -17.84 11.69
N ILE A 346 -0.23 -17.29 11.16
CA ILE A 346 0.92 -16.88 11.98
C ILE A 346 0.65 -15.58 12.71
N TRP A 347 0.29 -14.51 11.99
CA TRP A 347 0.18 -13.18 12.59
C TRP A 347 -1.01 -13.04 13.55
N ARG A 348 -2.20 -13.49 13.14
CA ARG A 348 -3.48 -13.29 13.86
C ARG A 348 -3.81 -14.52 14.67
N GLY A 349 -3.68 -15.69 14.05
CA GLY A 349 -3.82 -16.97 14.74
C GLY A 349 -2.84 -17.03 15.91
N TYR A 350 -1.53 -17.08 15.65
CA TYR A 350 -0.57 -17.39 16.71
C TYR A 350 -0.02 -16.17 17.47
N ILE A 351 0.62 -15.21 16.78
CA ILE A 351 1.34 -14.09 17.41
C ILE A 351 0.38 -13.19 18.18
N GLN A 352 -0.69 -12.69 17.54
CA GLN A 352 -1.67 -11.81 18.17
C GLN A 352 -2.36 -12.50 19.35
N THR A 353 -2.77 -13.77 19.21
CA THR A 353 -3.38 -14.52 20.32
C THR A 353 -2.45 -14.65 21.51
N THR A 354 -1.16 -14.94 21.26
CA THR A 354 -0.15 -15.04 22.33
C THR A 354 0.00 -13.70 23.06
N PHE A 355 0.11 -12.59 22.34
CA PHE A 355 0.16 -11.27 22.96
C PHE A 355 -1.15 -10.89 23.65
N SER A 356 -2.30 -11.30 23.12
CA SER A 356 -3.61 -11.01 23.71
C SER A 356 -3.78 -11.64 25.09
N ARG A 357 -3.22 -12.84 25.29
CA ARG A 357 -3.21 -13.54 26.59
C ARG A 357 -2.28 -12.87 27.61
N SER A 358 -1.24 -12.16 27.17
CA SER A 358 -0.28 -11.48 28.05
C SER A 358 -0.66 -10.03 28.36
N LEU A 359 -1.06 -9.28 27.34
CA LEU A 359 -1.23 -7.82 27.39
C LEU A 359 -2.71 -7.40 27.28
N GLY A 360 -3.59 -8.33 26.96
CA GLY A 360 -4.99 -8.09 26.65
C GLY A 360 -5.23 -7.83 25.14
N PRO A 361 -6.48 -7.98 24.68
CA PRO A 361 -6.82 -7.94 23.26
C PRO A 361 -6.46 -6.64 22.54
N GLY A 362 -6.76 -5.49 23.15
CA GLY A 362 -6.52 -4.18 22.53
C GLY A 362 -5.03 -3.91 22.33
N ALA A 363 -4.23 -4.17 23.37
CA ALA A 363 -2.78 -3.99 23.29
C ALA A 363 -2.14 -4.95 22.27
N ALA A 364 -2.63 -6.19 22.17
CA ALA A 364 -2.14 -7.15 21.19
C ALA A 364 -2.42 -6.74 19.75
N ILE A 365 -3.63 -6.22 19.46
CA ILE A 365 -3.96 -5.70 18.12
C ILE A 365 -3.04 -4.52 17.76
N LEU A 366 -2.85 -3.56 18.68
CA LEU A 366 -1.97 -2.42 18.44
C LEU A 366 -0.51 -2.84 18.25
N LEU A 367 -0.01 -3.76 19.09
CA LEU A 367 1.37 -4.25 19.01
C LEU A 367 1.63 -5.01 17.71
N THR A 368 0.71 -5.89 17.30
CA THR A 368 0.86 -6.63 16.04
C THR A 368 0.76 -5.72 14.80
N ALA A 369 -0.08 -4.69 14.84
CA ALA A 369 -0.11 -3.67 13.79
C ALA A 369 1.19 -2.86 13.71
N ALA A 370 1.73 -2.43 14.86
CA ALA A 370 3.01 -1.74 14.92
C ALA A 370 4.16 -2.62 14.40
N LEU A 371 4.17 -3.91 14.76
CA LEU A 371 5.14 -4.88 14.24
C LEU A 371 5.03 -5.05 12.72
N ALA A 372 3.82 -5.11 12.17
CA ALA A 372 3.62 -5.18 10.72
C ALA A 372 4.18 -3.94 9.99
N GLY A 373 3.94 -2.74 10.52
CA GLY A 373 4.53 -1.49 10.00
C GLY A 373 6.05 -1.48 10.10
N LEU A 374 6.61 -1.96 11.22
CA LEU A 374 8.05 -2.06 11.42
C LEU A 374 8.71 -3.06 10.46
N VAL A 375 8.12 -4.24 10.28
CA VAL A 375 8.60 -5.25 9.31
C VAL A 375 8.63 -4.64 7.91
N HIS A 376 7.54 -3.97 7.50
CA HIS A 376 7.48 -3.33 6.18
C HIS A 376 8.47 -2.19 6.02
N TYR A 377 8.64 -1.36 7.05
CA TYR A 377 9.66 -0.30 7.08
C TYR A 377 11.07 -0.88 6.86
N VAL A 378 11.41 -1.98 7.53
CA VAL A 378 12.71 -2.65 7.38
C VAL A 378 12.88 -3.19 5.96
N VAL A 379 11.86 -3.84 5.41
CA VAL A 379 11.86 -4.35 4.03
C VAL A 379 12.09 -3.22 3.01
N LEU A 380 11.37 -2.10 3.13
CA LEU A 380 11.54 -0.94 2.25
C LEU A 380 12.93 -0.32 2.40
N ARG A 381 13.40 -0.13 3.64
CA ARG A 381 14.72 0.45 3.90
C ARG A 381 15.86 -0.39 3.33
N THR A 382 15.70 -1.72 3.32
CA THR A 382 16.70 -2.64 2.78
C THR A 382 16.58 -2.79 1.26
N GLY A 383 15.37 -2.90 0.71
CA GLY A 383 15.17 -3.23 -0.71
C GLY A 383 15.00 -2.05 -1.64
N SER A 384 14.55 -0.91 -1.13
CA SER A 384 14.41 0.31 -1.91
C SER A 384 14.71 1.52 -1.01
N PRO A 385 15.97 1.70 -0.57
CA PRO A 385 16.33 2.75 0.39
C PRO A 385 15.88 4.15 -0.03
N TRP A 386 15.83 4.41 -1.34
CA TRP A 386 15.37 5.67 -1.91
C TRP A 386 13.89 5.97 -1.62
N MET A 387 13.04 4.95 -1.47
CA MET A 387 11.63 5.14 -1.09
C MET A 387 11.51 5.83 0.26
N MET A 388 12.49 5.68 1.16
CA MET A 388 12.47 6.36 2.46
C MET A 388 12.55 7.89 2.35
N GLN A 389 12.99 8.41 1.20
CA GLN A 389 13.03 9.84 0.91
C GLN A 389 11.76 10.32 0.23
N TYR A 390 10.94 9.39 -0.30
CA TYR A 390 9.64 9.71 -0.86
C TYR A 390 8.62 9.95 0.27
N PRO A 391 7.96 11.12 0.33
CA PRO A 391 7.21 11.50 1.53
C PRO A 391 6.02 10.59 1.87
N TYR A 392 5.37 10.03 0.86
CA TYR A 392 4.21 9.14 1.04
C TYR A 392 4.57 7.76 1.60
N THR A 393 5.86 7.38 1.61
CA THR A 393 6.33 6.14 2.25
C THR A 393 6.09 6.14 3.75
N LEU A 394 6.06 7.32 4.39
CA LEU A 394 5.65 7.43 5.80
C LEU A 394 4.19 7.01 5.98
N ILE A 395 3.31 7.39 5.06
CA ILE A 395 1.89 7.04 5.11
C ILE A 395 1.71 5.52 4.96
N GLU A 396 2.49 4.91 4.06
CA GLU A 396 2.52 3.46 3.89
C GLU A 396 2.89 2.73 5.18
N THR A 397 4.04 3.10 5.76
CA THR A 397 4.65 2.40 6.89
C THR A 397 3.98 2.70 8.23
N ALA A 398 3.40 3.89 8.40
CA ALA A 398 2.77 4.32 9.65
C ALA A 398 1.24 4.17 9.68
N VAL A 399 0.57 4.24 8.52
CA VAL A 399 -0.90 4.26 8.45
C VAL A 399 -1.45 3.08 7.66
N LEU A 400 -1.06 2.88 6.40
CA LEU A 400 -1.71 1.89 5.52
C LEU A 400 -1.41 0.45 5.95
N VAL A 401 -0.13 0.11 6.12
CA VAL A 401 0.28 -1.24 6.54
C VAL A 401 -0.16 -1.55 7.97
N PRO A 402 0.11 -0.71 8.98
CA PRO A 402 -0.44 -0.91 10.32
C PRO A 402 -1.97 -0.91 10.33
N GLY A 403 -2.60 -0.04 9.54
CA GLY A 403 -4.06 0.07 9.44
C GLY A 403 -4.74 -1.19 8.93
N SER A 404 -4.24 -1.76 7.84
CA SER A 404 -4.71 -3.06 7.35
C SER A 404 -4.48 -4.17 8.38
N ALA A 405 -3.34 -4.13 9.08
CA ALA A 405 -3.05 -5.05 10.16
C ALA A 405 -4.01 -4.90 11.36
N LEU A 406 -4.43 -3.67 11.69
CA LEU A 406 -5.45 -3.36 12.70
C LEU A 406 -6.82 -3.90 12.27
N LEU A 407 -7.22 -3.72 11.01
CA LEU A 407 -8.49 -4.24 10.48
C LEU A 407 -8.55 -5.75 10.60
N LEU A 408 -7.50 -6.46 10.15
CA LEU A 408 -7.40 -7.91 10.24
C LEU A 408 -7.39 -8.40 11.69
N GLY A 409 -6.62 -7.74 12.55
CA GLY A 409 -6.54 -8.09 13.98
C GLY A 409 -7.85 -7.85 14.73
N PHE A 410 -8.55 -6.76 14.42
CA PHE A 410 -9.86 -6.46 14.97
C PHE A 410 -10.92 -7.44 14.47
N LEU A 411 -10.93 -7.75 13.17
CA LEU A 411 -11.83 -8.75 12.59
C LEU A 411 -11.64 -10.12 13.28
N TYR A 412 -10.38 -10.55 13.46
CA TYR A 412 -10.08 -11.79 14.16
C TYR A 412 -10.62 -11.78 15.60
N GLN A 413 -10.38 -10.69 16.33
CA GLN A 413 -10.86 -10.54 17.71
C GLN A 413 -12.38 -10.59 17.85
N ARG A 414 -13.10 -10.11 16.84
CA ARG A 414 -14.58 -10.05 16.82
C ARG A 414 -15.24 -11.29 16.23
N THR A 415 -14.48 -12.23 15.65
CA THR A 415 -15.07 -13.35 14.92
C THR A 415 -14.48 -14.70 15.31
N GLU A 416 -13.28 -14.72 15.89
CA GLU A 416 -12.49 -15.93 16.17
C GLU A 416 -12.33 -16.81 14.93
N ASN A 417 -12.35 -16.20 13.74
CA ASN A 417 -12.31 -16.92 12.46
C ASN A 417 -11.13 -16.45 11.63
N ILE A 418 -10.11 -17.28 11.50
CA ILE A 418 -8.94 -16.94 10.68
C ILE A 418 -9.25 -16.91 9.19
N LEU A 419 -10.27 -17.65 8.73
CA LEU A 419 -10.64 -17.71 7.31
C LEU A 419 -11.25 -16.39 6.84
N SER A 420 -11.98 -15.66 7.70
CA SER A 420 -12.50 -14.34 7.36
C SER A 420 -11.38 -13.31 7.23
N CYS A 421 -10.34 -13.40 8.07
CA CYS A 421 -9.13 -12.59 7.96
C CYS A 421 -8.35 -12.92 6.68
N ALA A 422 -8.14 -14.20 6.40
CA ALA A 422 -7.49 -14.64 5.16
C ALA A 422 -8.27 -14.15 3.93
N LEU A 423 -9.61 -14.22 3.94
CA LEU A 423 -10.45 -13.69 2.88
C LEU A 423 -10.25 -12.18 2.72
N LEU A 424 -10.35 -11.40 3.80
CA LEU A 424 -10.17 -9.95 3.75
C LEU A 424 -8.78 -9.59 3.22
N HIS A 425 -7.73 -10.24 3.73
CA HIS A 425 -6.35 -10.00 3.28
C HIS A 425 -6.20 -10.36 1.78
N SER A 426 -6.76 -11.48 1.35
CA SER A 426 -6.76 -11.88 -0.07
C SER A 426 -7.47 -10.86 -0.94
N LEU A 427 -8.61 -10.34 -0.49
CA LEU A 427 -9.35 -9.32 -1.23
C LEU A 427 -8.57 -8.00 -1.30
N ILE A 428 -7.86 -7.62 -0.24
CA ILE A 428 -6.98 -6.43 -0.23
C ILE A 428 -5.86 -6.57 -1.29
N ILE A 429 -5.29 -7.77 -1.44
CA ILE A 429 -4.21 -8.03 -2.41
C ILE A 429 -4.76 -8.21 -3.83
N PHE A 430 -5.81 -9.02 -4.00
CA PHE A 430 -6.31 -9.47 -5.29
C PHE A 430 -7.08 -8.38 -6.02
N LEU A 431 -7.95 -7.67 -5.32
CA LEU A 431 -8.92 -6.81 -5.95
C LEU A 431 -8.28 -5.65 -6.75
N PRO A 432 -7.18 -5.03 -6.31
CA PRO A 432 -6.47 -4.06 -7.13
C PRO A 432 -5.90 -4.64 -8.43
N MET A 433 -5.43 -5.88 -8.41
CA MET A 433 -4.97 -6.57 -9.63
C MET A 433 -6.10 -6.87 -10.61
N ALA A 434 -7.35 -6.85 -10.16
CA ALA A 434 -8.52 -6.99 -11.03
C ALA A 434 -9.07 -5.63 -11.52
N ILE A 435 -8.57 -4.51 -10.98
CA ILE A 435 -8.97 -3.15 -11.34
C ILE A 435 -8.00 -2.52 -12.35
N LEU A 436 -6.71 -2.81 -12.18
CA LEU A 436 -5.61 -2.45 -13.08
C LEU A 436 -5.66 -3.33 -14.33
#